data_AF-A0A8J7MLR7-F1
#
_entry.id   AF-A0A8J7MLR7-F1
#
_cell.length_a   1.000
_cell.length_b   1.000
_cell.length_c   1.000
_cell.angle_alpha   90.00
_cell.angle_beta   90.00
_cell.angle_gamma   90.00
#
_symmetry.space_group_name_H-M   'P 1'
#
loop_
_entity.id
_entity.type
_entity.pdbx_description
1 polymer ?
#
loop_
_entity_poly.entity_id
_entity_poly.type
_entity_poly.pdbx_seq_one_letter_code
_entity_poly.pdbx_strand_id
1 'polypeptide(L)'
;MEMKWISIAVAALAAVVLGYVWHNIIFKDTDQNTNDNKLSQPLFLFIAYILNLLIAYGLHGYVIGLHQFISSLMESAGEVVENPFFHGAFHGAMNSLVFGVISILIITALLDGKGLKWILSTVSYWVIAISLMGGIVGVMG
;
A
#
# COMPACT_ATOMS: atom_id res chain seq x y z
N MET A 1 3.32 18.98 -12.87
CA MET A 1 2.91 17.82 -13.70
C MET A 1 1.48 17.46 -13.33
N GLU A 2 0.70 17.04 -14.30
CA GLU A 2 -0.68 16.61 -14.07
C GLU A 2 -0.71 15.20 -13.48
N MET A 3 -1.52 15.01 -12.44
CA MET A 3 -1.71 13.71 -11.80
C MET A 3 -2.43 12.75 -12.73
N LYS A 4 -1.81 11.62 -13.03
CA LYS A 4 -2.45 10.55 -13.81
C LYS A 4 -3.36 9.73 -12.91
N TRP A 5 -4.64 10.12 -12.83
CA TRP A 5 -5.65 9.42 -12.00
C TRP A 5 -5.73 7.92 -12.23
N ILE A 6 -5.37 7.45 -13.43
CA ILE A 6 -5.31 6.01 -13.74
C ILE A 6 -4.25 5.27 -12.90
N SER A 7 -3.13 5.90 -12.54
CA SER A 7 -2.09 5.27 -11.70
C SER A 7 -2.62 5.00 -10.29
N ILE A 8 -3.40 5.95 -9.75
CA ILE A 8 -4.05 5.84 -8.44
C ILE A 8 -5.10 4.71 -8.47
N ALA A 9 -5.95 4.68 -9.50
CA ALA A 9 -6.97 3.65 -9.65
C ALA A 9 -6.37 2.24 -9.77
N VAL A 10 -5.32 2.07 -10.57
CA VAL A 10 -4.63 0.78 -10.74
C VAL A 10 -3.90 0.37 -9.47
N ALA A 11 -3.24 1.29 -8.78
CA ALA A 11 -2.59 1.02 -7.50
C ALA A 11 -3.60 0.54 -6.44
N ALA A 12 -4.74 1.23 -6.34
CA ALA A 12 -5.80 0.86 -5.39
C ALA A 12 -6.40 -0.51 -5.70
N LEU A 13 -6.64 -0.82 -6.98
CA LEU A 13 -7.14 -2.13 -7.39
C LEU A 13 -6.14 -3.25 -7.08
N ALA A 14 -4.85 -3.02 -7.36
CA ALA A 14 -3.79 -3.97 -7.06
C ALA A 14 -3.72 -4.29 -5.56
N ALA A 15 -3.89 -3.31 -4.68
CA ALA A 15 -3.96 -3.51 -3.24
C ALA A 15 -5.19 -4.34 -2.81
N VAL A 16 -6.37 -4.11 -3.41
CA VAL A 16 -7.57 -4.93 -3.14
C VAL A 16 -7.37 -6.38 -3.56
N VAL A 17 -6.81 -6.61 -4.76
CA VAL A 17 -6.51 -7.97 -5.26
C VAL A 17 -5.49 -8.65 -4.36
N LEU A 18 -4.43 -7.96 -3.99
CA LEU A 18 -3.43 -8.47 -3.05
C LEU A 18 -4.07 -8.80 -1.70
N GLY A 19 -4.92 -7.94 -1.15
CA GLY A 19 -5.61 -8.20 0.12
C GLY A 19 -6.51 -9.44 0.04
N TYR A 20 -7.24 -9.62 -1.06
CA TYR A 20 -8.03 -10.82 -1.27
C TYR A 20 -7.16 -12.08 -1.29
N VAL A 21 -6.07 -12.08 -2.07
CA VAL A 21 -5.12 -13.21 -2.14
C VAL A 21 -4.46 -13.46 -0.79
N TRP A 22 -4.00 -12.41 -0.12
CA TRP A 22 -3.29 -12.50 1.16
C TRP A 22 -4.17 -13.12 2.23
N HIS A 23 -5.40 -12.63 2.40
CA HIS A 23 -6.26 -13.06 3.50
C HIS A 23 -7.11 -14.30 3.19
N ASN A 24 -7.40 -14.62 1.93
CA ASN A 24 -8.24 -15.79 1.59
C ASN A 24 -7.44 -16.99 1.08
N ILE A 25 -6.20 -16.79 0.63
CA ILE A 25 -5.35 -17.85 0.06
C ILE A 25 -4.11 -18.07 0.94
N ILE A 26 -3.28 -17.04 1.15
CA ILE A 26 -1.97 -17.20 1.81
C ILE A 26 -2.11 -17.35 3.33
N PHE A 27 -2.93 -16.50 3.96
CA PHE A 27 -3.09 -16.39 5.41
C PHE A 27 -4.52 -16.68 5.89
N LYS A 28 -5.24 -17.55 5.17
CA LYS A 28 -6.64 -17.92 5.45
C LYS A 28 -6.92 -18.23 6.92
N ASP A 29 -6.05 -19.00 7.57
CA ASP A 29 -6.23 -19.45 8.97
C ASP A 29 -5.62 -18.48 10.00
N THR A 30 -5.44 -17.22 9.62
CA THR A 30 -4.95 -16.16 10.52
C THR A 30 -6.11 -15.35 11.09
N ASP A 31 -7.28 -15.39 10.45
CA ASP A 31 -8.48 -14.72 10.93
C ASP A 31 -9.08 -15.51 12.11
N GLN A 32 -8.96 -14.95 13.32
CA GLN A 32 -9.45 -15.58 14.54
C GLN A 32 -10.88 -15.16 14.91
N ASN A 33 -11.51 -14.26 14.14
CA ASN A 33 -12.85 -13.76 14.45
C ASN A 33 -13.92 -14.41 13.56
N THR A 34 -14.70 -15.29 14.16
CA THR A 34 -16.04 -15.68 13.70
C THR A 34 -17.04 -14.62 14.15
N ASN A 35 -16.94 -13.39 13.65
CA ASN A 35 -17.92 -12.36 13.99
C ASN A 35 -19.14 -12.47 13.08
N ASP A 36 -20.33 -12.45 13.68
CA ASP A 36 -21.63 -12.58 13.01
C ASP A 36 -22.03 -11.33 12.19
N ASN A 37 -21.32 -10.21 12.36
CA ASN A 37 -21.61 -8.91 11.71
C ASN A 37 -20.66 -8.59 10.54
N LYS A 38 -20.34 -9.57 9.68
CA LYS A 38 -19.51 -9.31 8.48
C LYS A 38 -20.29 -8.48 7.45
N LEU A 39 -19.64 -7.44 6.92
CA LEU A 39 -20.11 -6.71 5.74
C LEU A 39 -20.32 -7.68 4.56
N SER A 40 -21.28 -7.39 3.68
CA SER A 40 -21.41 -8.17 2.45
C SER A 40 -20.14 -8.03 1.60
N GLN A 41 -19.73 -9.10 0.93
CA GLN A 41 -18.48 -9.10 0.15
C GLN A 41 -18.40 -7.97 -0.90
N PRO A 42 -19.46 -7.65 -1.65
CA PRO A 42 -19.43 -6.52 -2.58
C PRO A 42 -19.21 -5.18 -1.88
N LEU A 43 -19.86 -4.96 -0.73
CA LEU A 43 -19.72 -3.72 0.03
C LEU A 43 -18.33 -3.60 0.66
N PHE A 44 -17.78 -4.70 1.18
CA PHE A 44 -16.40 -4.75 1.68
C PHE A 44 -15.40 -4.38 0.59
N LEU A 45 -15.48 -5.00 -0.59
CA LEU A 45 -14.57 -4.72 -1.70
C LEU A 45 -14.71 -3.27 -2.19
N PHE A 46 -15.93 -2.73 -2.24
CA PHE A 46 -16.16 -1.34 -2.59
C PHE A 46 -15.50 -0.37 -1.60
N ILE A 47 -15.75 -0.54 -0.29
CA ILE A 47 -15.14 0.29 0.75
C ILE A 47 -13.62 0.15 0.71
N ALA A 48 -13.09 -1.07 0.60
CA ALA A 48 -11.66 -1.32 0.52
C ALA A 48 -11.03 -0.60 -0.69
N TYR A 49 -11.67 -0.61 -1.84
CA TYR A 49 -11.19 0.10 -3.03
C TYR A 49 -11.16 1.62 -2.79
N ILE A 50 -12.22 2.21 -2.23
CA ILE A 50 -12.26 3.65 -1.92
C ILE A 50 -11.16 4.03 -0.91
N LEU A 51 -10.96 3.24 0.14
CA LEU A 51 -9.90 3.51 1.13
C LEU A 51 -8.50 3.39 0.50
N ASN A 52 -8.30 2.39 -0.37
CA ASN A 52 -7.03 2.25 -1.10
C ASN A 52 -6.80 3.38 -2.11
N LEU A 53 -7.85 3.98 -2.69
CA LEU A 53 -7.70 5.19 -3.51
C LEU A 53 -7.12 6.35 -2.70
N LEU A 54 -7.57 6.54 -1.45
CA LEU A 54 -7.05 7.59 -0.57
C LEU A 54 -5.57 7.37 -0.23
N ILE A 55 -5.18 6.11 0.04
CA ILE A 55 -3.79 5.76 0.31
C ILE A 55 -2.92 5.98 -0.93
N ALA A 56 -3.37 5.53 -2.12
CA ALA A 56 -2.66 5.72 -3.38
C ALA A 56 -2.50 7.22 -3.73
N TYR A 57 -3.53 8.02 -3.47
CA TYR A 57 -3.48 9.47 -3.64
C TYR A 57 -2.44 10.11 -2.71
N GLY A 58 -2.40 9.71 -1.43
CA GLY A 58 -1.36 10.16 -0.50
C GLY A 58 0.05 9.81 -1.00
N LEU A 59 0.26 8.57 -1.43
CA LEU A 59 1.54 8.09 -1.96
C LEU A 59 2.03 8.89 -3.18
N HIS A 60 1.13 9.29 -4.09
CA HIS A 60 1.49 10.10 -5.26
C HIS A 60 2.24 11.38 -4.86
N GLY A 61 1.80 12.08 -3.81
CA GLY A 61 2.48 13.28 -3.32
C GLY A 61 3.92 13.01 -2.86
N TYR A 62 4.15 11.87 -2.20
CA TYR A 62 5.45 11.49 -1.67
C TYR A 62 6.40 10.90 -2.72
N VAL A 63 5.87 10.22 -3.73
CA VAL A 63 6.68 9.53 -4.76
C VAL A 63 7.04 10.46 -5.93
N ILE A 64 6.16 11.38 -6.32
CA ILE A 64 6.29 12.08 -7.62
C ILE A 64 6.84 13.50 -7.50
N GLY A 65 6.49 14.25 -6.44
CA GLY A 65 6.75 15.69 -6.36
C GLY A 65 8.23 16.09 -6.42
N LEU A 66 8.99 15.75 -5.39
CA LEU A 66 10.43 16.10 -5.30
C LEU A 66 11.30 15.18 -6.15
N HIS A 67 10.95 13.89 -6.22
CA HIS A 67 11.79 12.89 -6.87
C HIS A 67 11.89 13.10 -8.37
N GLN A 68 10.80 13.37 -9.09
CA GLN A 68 10.84 13.55 -10.55
C GLN A 68 11.64 14.80 -10.94
N PHE A 69 11.64 15.83 -10.10
CA PHE A 69 12.52 16.98 -10.26
C PHE A 69 14.00 16.60 -10.08
N ILE A 70 14.33 15.80 -9.07
CA ILE A 70 15.71 15.32 -8.88
C ILE A 70 16.13 14.38 -10.02
N SER A 71 15.25 13.48 -10.45
CA SER A 71 15.52 12.54 -11.54
C SER A 71 15.78 13.26 -12.87
N SER A 72 15.07 14.35 -13.17
CA SER A 72 15.34 15.13 -14.38
C SER A 72 16.69 15.88 -14.31
N LEU A 73 17.09 16.34 -13.12
CA LEU A 73 18.43 16.90 -12.91
C LEU A 73 19.53 15.84 -13.08
N MET A 74 19.36 14.66 -12.48
CA MET A 74 20.29 13.53 -12.62
C MET A 74 20.42 13.08 -14.08
N GLU A 75 19.31 12.97 -14.80
CA GLU A 75 19.31 12.65 -16.23
C GLU A 75 20.08 13.71 -17.04
N SER A 76 19.84 15.00 -16.78
CA SER A 76 20.59 16.09 -17.42
C SER A 76 22.08 16.11 -17.09
N ALA A 77 22.46 15.55 -15.94
CA ALA A 77 23.85 15.39 -15.52
C ALA A 77 24.52 14.12 -16.09
N GLY A 78 23.77 13.29 -16.82
CA GLY A 78 24.25 12.02 -17.38
C GLY A 78 24.37 10.90 -16.35
N GLU A 79 23.70 11.02 -15.21
CA GLU A 79 23.68 10.00 -14.16
C GLU A 79 22.63 8.91 -14.45
N VAL A 80 22.82 7.73 -13.86
CA VAL A 80 21.87 6.62 -13.98
C VAL A 80 20.62 6.95 -13.17
N VAL A 81 19.48 7.05 -13.85
CA VAL A 81 18.17 7.23 -13.21
C VAL A 81 17.70 5.90 -12.62
N GLU A 82 17.24 5.92 -11.36
CA GLU A 82 16.72 4.75 -10.68
C GLU A 82 15.46 4.19 -11.38
N ASN A 83 15.23 2.88 -11.22
CA ASN A 83 14.02 2.25 -11.75
C ASN A 83 12.76 2.82 -11.04
N PRO A 84 11.80 3.40 -11.78
CA PRO A 84 10.65 4.08 -11.18
C PRO A 84 9.77 3.17 -10.32
N PHE A 85 9.70 1.87 -10.66
CA PHE A 85 8.95 0.89 -9.86
C PHE A 85 9.64 0.65 -8.52
N PHE A 86 10.93 0.34 -8.53
CA PHE A 86 11.66 0.04 -7.29
C PHE A 86 11.77 1.25 -6.39
N HIS A 87 11.98 2.44 -6.96
CA HIS A 87 11.98 3.69 -6.23
C HIS A 87 10.62 3.94 -5.58
N GLY A 88 9.53 3.90 -6.36
CA GLY A 88 8.18 4.04 -5.84
C GLY A 88 7.84 2.99 -4.78
N ALA A 89 8.27 1.75 -4.97
CA ALA A 89 8.04 0.66 -4.02
C ALA A 89 8.84 0.85 -2.72
N PHE A 90 10.07 1.33 -2.79
CA PHE A 90 10.87 1.68 -1.62
C PHE A 90 10.21 2.81 -0.81
N HIS A 91 9.75 3.86 -1.48
CA HIS A 91 9.01 4.93 -0.81
C HIS A 91 7.70 4.42 -0.21
N GLY A 92 6.98 3.52 -0.89
CA GLY A 92 5.81 2.85 -0.33
C GLY A 92 6.14 2.08 0.96
N ALA A 93 7.20 1.26 0.95
CA ALA A 93 7.66 0.54 2.13
C ALA A 93 8.00 1.48 3.28
N MET A 94 8.77 2.54 3.01
CA MET A 94 9.15 3.54 4.01
C MET A 94 7.92 4.26 4.57
N ASN A 95 6.96 4.65 3.72
CA ASN A 95 5.74 5.32 4.13
C ASN A 95 4.89 4.44 5.06
N SER A 96 4.82 3.12 4.80
CA SER A 96 4.10 2.19 5.66
C SER A 96 4.64 2.15 7.10
N LEU A 97 5.96 2.31 7.26
CA LEU A 97 6.67 2.29 8.54
C LEU A 97 6.63 3.66 9.24
N VAL A 98 6.81 4.74 8.48
CA VAL A 98 7.01 6.10 9.02
C VAL A 98 5.70 6.80 9.38
N PHE A 99 4.61 6.59 8.62
CA PHE A 99 3.34 7.31 8.83
C PHE A 99 2.36 6.60 9.79
N GLY A 100 2.85 5.67 10.61
CA GLY A 100 2.10 5.15 11.76
C GLY A 100 1.01 4.12 11.44
N VAL A 101 0.80 3.73 10.17
CA VAL A 101 -0.12 2.64 9.81
C VAL A 101 0.25 1.38 10.59
N ILE A 102 1.54 1.02 10.60
CA ILE A 102 2.02 -0.16 11.31
C ILE A 102 1.92 0.02 12.83
N SER A 103 2.26 1.19 13.37
CA SER A 103 2.17 1.46 14.82
C SER A 103 0.73 1.38 15.33
N ILE A 104 -0.23 1.98 14.61
CA ILE A 104 -1.65 1.94 14.97
C ILE A 104 -2.15 0.50 14.91
N LEU A 105 -1.85 -0.24 13.83
CA LEU A 105 -2.28 -1.63 13.67
C LEU A 105 -1.70 -2.54 14.75
N ILE A 106 -0.42 -2.40 15.09
CA ILE A 106 0.22 -3.20 16.13
C ILE A 106 -0.39 -2.86 17.50
N ILE A 107 -0.53 -1.58 17.85
CA ILE A 107 -1.11 -1.17 19.13
C ILE A 107 -2.54 -1.69 19.26
N THR A 108 -3.38 -1.50 18.24
CA THR A 108 -4.75 -2.05 18.22
C THR A 108 -4.74 -3.57 18.34
N ALA A 109 -3.85 -4.28 17.62
CA ALA A 109 -3.75 -5.73 17.70
C ALA A 109 -3.35 -6.22 19.09
N LEU A 110 -2.41 -5.54 19.75
CA LEU A 110 -2.00 -5.87 21.11
C LEU A 110 -3.13 -5.60 22.12
N LEU A 111 -3.85 -4.49 21.96
CA LEU A 111 -5.02 -4.15 22.78
C LEU A 111 -6.16 -5.18 22.59
N ASP A 112 -6.32 -5.70 21.38
CA ASP A 112 -7.30 -6.74 21.03
C ASP A 112 -6.82 -8.18 21.33
N GLY A 113 -5.66 -8.34 21.97
CA GLY A 113 -5.12 -9.64 22.36
C GLY A 113 -4.74 -10.55 21.17
N LYS A 114 -4.40 -9.98 20.01
CA LYS A 114 -4.02 -10.74 18.82
C LYS A 114 -2.66 -11.40 18.99
N GLY A 115 -2.55 -12.66 18.54
CA GLY A 115 -1.30 -13.41 18.56
C GLY A 115 -0.29 -12.95 17.51
N LEU A 116 0.97 -13.37 17.68
CA LEU A 116 2.09 -12.97 16.82
C LEU A 116 1.87 -13.29 15.34
N LYS A 117 1.24 -14.42 15.00
CA LYS A 117 0.91 -14.78 13.61
C LYS A 117 0.02 -13.74 12.94
N TRP A 118 -0.97 -13.22 13.67
CA TRP A 118 -1.86 -12.17 13.18
C TRP A 118 -1.09 -10.86 12.97
N ILE A 119 -0.30 -10.46 13.96
CA ILE A 119 0.48 -9.22 13.91
C ILE A 119 1.44 -9.24 12.71
N LEU A 120 2.22 -10.30 12.55
CA LEU A 120 3.17 -10.42 11.44
C LEU A 120 2.46 -10.44 10.09
N SER A 121 1.38 -11.21 9.94
CA SER A 121 0.60 -11.23 8.70
C SER A 121 0.05 -9.85 8.34
N THR A 122 -0.52 -9.14 9.30
CA THR A 122 -1.11 -7.80 9.08
C THR A 122 -0.04 -6.78 8.72
N VAL A 123 1.07 -6.73 9.47
CA VAL A 123 2.17 -5.79 9.20
C VAL A 123 2.79 -6.06 7.83
N SER A 124 3.12 -7.31 7.53
CA SER A 124 3.70 -7.68 6.23
C SER A 124 2.77 -7.38 5.07
N TYR A 125 1.45 -7.62 5.23
CA TYR A 125 0.47 -7.23 4.22
C TYR A 125 0.54 -5.74 3.90
N TRP A 126 0.47 -4.87 4.92
CA TRP A 126 0.43 -3.43 4.70
C TRP A 126 1.74 -2.89 4.12
N VAL A 127 2.89 -3.42 4.55
CA VAL A 127 4.18 -3.08 3.94
C VAL A 127 4.16 -3.43 2.45
N ILE A 128 3.78 -4.66 2.10
CA ILE A 128 3.81 -5.13 0.71
C ILE A 128 2.77 -4.41 -0.14
N ALA A 129 1.56 -4.17 0.39
CA ALA A 129 0.49 -3.48 -0.32
C ALA A 129 0.88 -2.03 -0.65
N ILE A 130 1.37 -1.27 0.33
CA ILE A 130 1.76 0.12 0.14
C ILE A 130 3.02 0.21 -0.74
N SER A 131 3.95 -0.75 -0.63
CA SER A 131 5.08 -0.88 -1.56
C SER A 131 4.61 -1.12 -3.00
N LEU A 132 3.69 -2.05 -3.22
CA LEU A 132 3.13 -2.33 -4.54
C LEU A 132 2.43 -1.10 -5.13
N MET A 133 1.62 -0.41 -4.31
CA MET A 133 0.96 0.84 -4.71
C MET A 133 1.97 1.92 -5.10
N GLY A 134 3.00 2.11 -4.28
CA GLY A 134 4.07 3.07 -4.54
C GLY A 134 4.82 2.77 -5.85
N GLY A 135 5.12 1.49 -6.13
CA GLY A 135 5.78 1.09 -7.37
C GLY A 135 4.91 1.31 -8.61
N ILE A 136 3.60 1.03 -8.52
CA ILE A 136 2.64 1.31 -9.61
C ILE A 136 2.55 2.81 -9.87
N VAL A 137 2.43 3.62 -8.81
CA VAL A 137 2.42 5.08 -8.91
C VAL A 137 3.74 5.60 -9.50
N GLY A 138 4.88 5.03 -9.12
CA GLY A 138 6.19 5.41 -9.67
C GLY A 138 6.33 5.17 -11.17
N VAL A 139 5.80 4.05 -11.69
CA VAL A 139 5.88 3.73 -13.14
C VAL A 139 4.82 4.45 -13.96
N MET A 140 3.60 4.56 -13.43
CA MET A 140 2.44 5.01 -14.19
C MET A 140 2.09 6.49 -13.97
N GLY A 141 2.69 7.13 -12.96
CA GLY A 141 2.41 8.50 -12.55
C GLY A 141 3.04 9.58 -13.40
#